data_AF-A0A9W8Z8I8-F1
#
_entry.id   AF-A0A9W8Z8I8-F1
#
_cell.length_a   1.000
_cell.length_b   1.000
_cell.length_c   1.000
_cell.angle_alpha   90.00
_cell.angle_beta   90.00
_cell.angle_gamma   90.00
#
_symmetry.space_group_name_H-M   'P 1'
#
loop_
_entity.id
_entity.type
_entity.pdbx_description
1 polymer ?
#
loop_
_entity_poly.entity_id
_entity_poly.type
_entity_poly.pdbx_seq_one_letter_code
_entity_poly.pdbx_strand_id
1 'polypeptide(L)'
;MASSSKHFSRSSADPASLGIPALLLSSVNTQTTYLPAVHRQYIHLLETTPRLPNGALSHCTATASAWADFVYMVPPFLAYYGVYTHVADKLREAVEQCRLYYELLSTETGLWKHILTVGERVQGEREEDDAGMWCTSNGWAAAGMARVLATIVGSGLGEQLREEQRLLVEMVEGIVRGALAVDTDCSGLLRNYVDDETWFGEVAGTALLAATVLRMAVE
;
A
#
# COMPACT_ATOMS: atom_id res chain seq x y z
N MET A 1 23.16 -32.52 12.26
CA MET A 1 22.88 -31.47 11.24
C MET A 1 21.66 -30.71 11.72
N ALA A 2 21.85 -29.51 12.26
CA ALA A 2 20.73 -28.66 12.66
C ALA A 2 20.06 -28.13 11.39
N SER A 3 18.77 -28.41 11.22
CA SER A 3 17.94 -27.77 10.21
C SER A 3 17.84 -26.29 10.57
N SER A 4 18.49 -25.44 9.78
CA SER A 4 18.28 -23.99 9.84
C SER A 4 16.88 -23.73 9.28
N SER A 5 15.91 -23.61 10.18
CA SER A 5 14.61 -23.02 9.84
C SER A 5 14.85 -21.56 9.49
N LYS A 6 14.91 -21.26 8.18
CA LYS A 6 14.91 -19.88 7.70
C LYS A 6 13.58 -19.26 8.09
N HIS A 7 13.61 -18.24 8.93
CA HIS A 7 12.41 -17.52 9.35
C HIS A 7 12.09 -16.45 8.29
N PHE A 8 10.82 -16.37 7.92
CA PHE A 8 10.30 -15.29 7.08
C PHE A 8 10.26 -14.01 7.91
N SER A 9 10.67 -12.88 7.33
CA SER A 9 10.52 -11.59 8.00
C SER A 9 9.03 -11.34 8.24
N ARG A 10 8.62 -11.02 9.48
CA ARG A 10 7.20 -10.77 9.78
C ARG A 10 6.79 -9.42 9.19
N SER A 11 5.56 -9.32 8.70
CA SER A 11 5.01 -8.05 8.20
C SER A 11 4.55 -7.15 9.36
N SER A 12 5.04 -5.90 9.38
CA SER A 12 4.51 -4.81 10.20
C SER A 12 3.25 -4.21 9.56
N ALA A 13 3.09 -4.37 8.25
CA ALA A 13 2.08 -3.71 7.45
C ALA A 13 0.76 -4.49 7.38
N ASP A 14 0.80 -5.80 7.13
CA ASP A 14 -0.41 -6.61 6.88
C ASP A 14 -1.47 -6.52 7.99
N PRO A 15 -1.09 -6.53 9.30
CA PRO A 15 -2.08 -6.37 10.37
C PRO A 15 -2.85 -5.04 10.31
N ALA A 16 -2.29 -3.99 9.71
CA ALA A 16 -2.93 -2.68 9.58
C ALA A 16 -4.16 -2.71 8.66
N SER A 17 -4.25 -3.67 7.74
CA SER A 17 -5.41 -3.86 6.85
C SER A 17 -6.73 -4.07 7.62
N LEU A 18 -6.64 -4.61 8.85
CA LEU A 18 -7.77 -4.82 9.75
C LEU A 18 -8.11 -3.60 10.61
N GLY A 19 -7.32 -2.53 10.55
CA GLY A 19 -7.49 -1.36 11.39
C GLY A 19 -8.79 -0.59 11.11
N ILE A 20 -9.18 -0.45 9.83
CA ILE A 20 -10.44 0.20 9.44
C ILE A 20 -11.66 -0.58 9.96
N PRO A 21 -11.85 -1.89 9.68
CA PRO A 21 -13.01 -2.61 10.19
C PRO A 21 -13.03 -2.66 11.73
N ALA A 22 -11.88 -2.78 12.40
CA ALA A 22 -11.81 -2.72 13.86
C ALA A 22 -12.26 -1.35 14.40
N LEU A 23 -11.89 -0.25 13.74
CA LEU A 23 -12.30 1.10 14.11
C LEU A 23 -13.81 1.32 13.88
N LEU A 24 -14.36 0.80 12.79
CA LEU A 24 -15.81 0.85 12.54
C LEU A 24 -16.59 0.03 13.59
N LEU A 25 -16.13 -1.18 13.92
CA LEU A 25 -16.77 -2.00 14.95
C LEU A 25 -16.74 -1.35 16.34
N SER A 26 -15.66 -0.65 16.68
CA SER A 26 -15.56 0.04 17.98
C SER A 26 -16.56 1.20 18.11
N SER A 27 -16.94 1.84 17.00
CA SER A 27 -17.97 2.90 16.98
C SER A 27 -19.38 2.37 17.25
N VAL A 28 -19.66 1.10 16.92
CA VAL A 28 -20.96 0.46 17.12
C VAL A 28 -21.05 -0.19 18.51
N ASN A 29 -19.93 -0.67 19.05
CA ASN A 29 -19.87 -1.28 20.37
C ASN A 29 -18.64 -0.81 21.17
N THR A 30 -18.89 0.06 22.15
CA THR A 30 -17.87 0.70 22.99
C THR A 30 -17.30 -0.21 24.08
N GLN A 31 -17.88 -1.40 24.30
CA GLN A 31 -17.38 -2.39 25.26
C GLN A 31 -16.36 -3.37 24.63
N THR A 32 -15.82 -3.05 23.46
CA THR A 32 -14.95 -3.95 22.69
C THR A 32 -13.46 -3.65 22.92
N THR A 33 -12.64 -4.68 22.71
CA THR A 33 -11.17 -4.58 22.72
C THR A 33 -10.60 -3.96 21.44
N TYR A 34 -11.46 -3.57 20.48
CA TYR A 34 -11.07 -3.11 19.16
C TYR A 34 -10.39 -1.74 19.16
N LEU A 35 -10.94 -0.73 19.84
CA LEU A 35 -10.33 0.61 19.85
C LEU A 35 -8.93 0.60 20.49
N PRO A 36 -8.70 -0.06 21.65
CA PRO A 36 -7.35 -0.23 22.17
C PRO A 36 -6.40 -0.96 21.20
N ALA A 37 -6.90 -1.96 20.45
CA ALA A 37 -6.08 -2.66 19.46
C ALA A 37 -5.69 -1.76 18.28
N VAL A 38 -6.64 -0.95 17.77
CA VAL A 38 -6.39 0.06 16.73
C VAL A 38 -5.33 1.05 17.18
N HIS A 39 -5.43 1.58 18.41
CA HIS A 39 -4.45 2.52 18.95
C HIS A 39 -3.06 1.89 19.04
N ARG A 40 -2.95 0.63 19.50
CA ARG A 40 -1.66 -0.07 19.54
C ARG A 40 -1.07 -0.28 18.16
N GLN A 41 -1.89 -0.65 17.16
CA GLN A 41 -1.42 -0.82 15.78
C GLN A 41 -0.90 0.50 15.20
N TYR A 42 -1.62 1.61 15.41
CA TYR A 42 -1.19 2.93 14.97
C TYR A 42 0.16 3.35 15.59
N ILE A 43 0.30 3.18 16.91
CA ILE A 43 1.54 3.52 17.63
C ILE A 43 2.69 2.62 17.16
N HIS A 44 2.46 1.31 17.02
CA HIS A 44 3.46 0.37 16.55
C HIS A 44 4.00 0.71 15.16
N LEU A 45 3.11 1.13 14.25
CA LEU A 45 3.50 1.58 12.91
C LEU A 45 4.42 2.79 12.99
N LEU A 46 4.06 3.84 13.74
CA LEU A 46 4.82 5.09 13.70
C LEU A 46 6.10 5.09 14.54
N GLU A 47 6.09 4.37 15.66
CA GLU A 47 7.14 4.45 16.68
C GLU A 47 8.07 3.23 16.71
N THR A 48 7.63 2.07 16.22
CA THR A 48 8.39 0.82 16.34
C THR A 48 8.81 0.23 14.99
N THR A 49 8.04 0.45 13.93
CA THR A 49 8.31 -0.14 12.62
C THR A 49 9.61 0.45 12.04
N PRO A 50 10.53 -0.38 11.50
CA PRO A 50 11.73 0.12 10.85
C PRO A 50 11.39 1.10 9.73
N ARG A 51 12.29 2.05 9.45
CA ARG A 51 12.13 3.00 8.35
C ARG A 51 13.21 2.79 7.29
N LEU A 52 12.84 2.99 6.04
CA LEU A 52 13.78 3.08 4.93
C LEU A 52 14.52 4.43 4.97
N PRO A 53 15.65 4.59 4.24
CA PRO A 53 16.44 5.82 4.29
C PRO A 53 15.69 7.10 3.91
N ASN A 54 14.67 7.01 3.06
CA ASN A 54 13.80 8.15 2.70
C ASN A 54 12.71 8.44 3.75
N GLY A 55 12.62 7.67 4.83
CA GLY A 55 11.64 7.84 5.90
C GLY A 55 10.39 6.97 5.78
N ALA A 56 10.24 6.21 4.69
CA ALA A 56 9.12 5.29 4.50
C ALA A 56 9.07 4.24 5.60
N LEU A 57 7.88 3.94 6.11
CA LEU A 57 7.68 2.82 7.01
C LEU A 57 7.94 1.50 6.27
N SER A 58 8.70 0.61 6.88
CA SER A 58 8.98 -0.71 6.33
C SER A 58 7.74 -1.59 6.32
N HIS A 59 7.61 -2.40 5.28
CA HIS A 59 6.64 -3.49 5.22
C HIS A 59 7.01 -4.62 6.20
N CYS A 60 8.30 -4.89 6.37
CA CYS A 60 8.82 -5.96 7.23
C CYS A 60 9.39 -5.44 8.56
N THR A 61 9.35 -6.29 9.60
CA THR A 61 9.81 -5.94 10.96
C THR A 61 11.31 -6.12 11.20
N ALA A 62 12.00 -6.98 10.44
CA ALA A 62 13.41 -7.30 10.70
C ALA A 62 14.35 -6.60 9.70
N THR A 63 14.19 -6.85 8.41
CA THR A 63 14.93 -6.14 7.35
C THR A 63 14.04 -5.10 6.70
N ALA A 64 14.49 -3.84 6.70
CA ALA A 64 13.72 -2.75 6.11
C ALA A 64 13.50 -3.00 4.61
N SER A 65 12.25 -3.04 4.20
CA SER A 65 11.87 -3.29 2.80
C SER A 65 10.58 -2.57 2.46
N ALA A 66 10.52 -2.06 1.23
CA ALA A 66 9.34 -1.45 0.64
C ALA A 66 8.69 -2.48 -0.29
N TRP A 67 7.47 -2.90 0.03
CA TRP A 67 6.65 -3.76 -0.80
C TRP A 67 5.46 -2.94 -1.28
N ALA A 68 5.16 -2.90 -2.57
CA ALA A 68 4.06 -2.09 -3.11
C ALA A 68 2.71 -2.37 -2.40
N ASP A 69 2.51 -3.61 -1.93
CA ASP A 69 1.42 -4.10 -1.09
C ASP A 69 1.16 -3.24 0.14
N PHE A 70 2.22 -2.67 0.75
CA PHE A 70 2.14 -1.77 1.90
C PHE A 70 1.10 -0.66 1.71
N VAL A 71 1.02 -0.12 0.49
CA VAL A 71 0.17 1.02 0.16
C VAL A 71 -1.31 0.70 0.27
N TYR A 72 -1.71 -0.57 0.18
CA TYR A 72 -3.08 -0.98 0.46
C TYR A 72 -3.35 -1.22 1.95
N MET A 73 -2.33 -1.64 2.70
CA MET A 73 -2.48 -2.08 4.09
C MET A 73 -2.45 -0.90 5.06
N VAL A 74 -1.45 -0.02 4.94
CA VAL A 74 -1.13 0.97 5.98
C VAL A 74 -1.70 2.36 5.68
N PRO A 75 -1.46 3.00 4.52
CA PRO A 75 -1.96 4.36 4.28
C PRO A 75 -3.47 4.52 4.44
N PRO A 76 -4.34 3.62 3.92
CA PRO A 76 -5.78 3.73 4.15
C PRO A 76 -6.14 3.67 5.64
N PHE A 77 -5.46 2.84 6.41
CA PHE A 77 -5.66 2.76 7.86
C PHE A 77 -5.25 4.07 8.56
N LEU A 78 -4.08 4.63 8.25
CA LEU A 78 -3.61 5.90 8.79
C LEU A 78 -4.60 7.04 8.45
N ALA A 79 -5.09 7.07 7.21
CA ALA A 79 -6.05 8.08 6.77
C ALA A 79 -7.36 8.01 7.57
N TYR A 80 -7.95 6.81 7.69
CA TYR A 80 -9.17 6.61 8.48
C TYR A 80 -8.97 6.95 9.96
N TYR A 81 -7.81 6.63 10.53
CA TYR A 81 -7.48 7.00 11.89
C TYR A 81 -7.34 8.53 12.06
N GLY A 82 -6.82 9.21 11.04
CA GLY A 82 -6.79 10.67 10.96
C GLY A 82 -8.18 11.30 11.00
N VAL A 83 -9.12 10.77 10.22
CA VAL A 83 -10.53 11.19 10.25
C VAL A 83 -11.15 10.96 11.61
N TYR A 84 -11.00 9.76 12.17
CA TYR A 84 -11.56 9.41 13.48
C TYR A 84 -11.06 10.32 14.61
N THR A 85 -9.80 10.75 14.54
CA THR A 85 -9.22 11.64 15.55
C THR A 85 -9.33 13.13 15.20
N HIS A 86 -9.91 13.48 14.04
CA HIS A 86 -9.99 14.84 13.52
C HIS A 86 -8.61 15.56 13.45
N VAL A 87 -7.55 14.84 13.08
CA VAL A 87 -6.19 15.38 12.96
C VAL A 87 -5.73 15.33 11.51
N ALA A 88 -5.69 16.50 10.85
CA ALA A 88 -5.29 16.63 9.44
C ALA A 88 -3.88 16.10 9.17
N ASP A 89 -2.93 16.29 10.10
CA ASP A 89 -1.55 15.83 9.91
C ASP A 89 -1.44 14.31 9.79
N LYS A 90 -2.39 13.55 10.34
CA LYS A 90 -2.43 12.09 10.18
C LYS A 90 -2.91 11.67 8.79
N LEU A 91 -3.77 12.48 8.15
CA LEU A 91 -4.12 12.30 6.74
C LEU A 91 -2.92 12.62 5.85
N ARG A 92 -2.15 13.67 6.18
CA ARG A 92 -0.90 13.99 5.48
C ARG A 92 0.13 12.89 5.60
N GLU A 93 0.29 12.30 6.78
CA GLU A 93 1.17 11.13 6.97
C GLU A 93 0.75 9.96 6.07
N ALA A 94 -0.56 9.69 5.91
CA ALA A 94 -1.03 8.66 5.01
C ALA A 94 -0.62 8.92 3.55
N VAL A 95 -0.79 10.17 3.07
CA VAL A 95 -0.40 10.59 1.72
C VAL A 95 1.13 10.53 1.55
N GLU A 96 1.87 10.97 2.56
CA GLU A 96 3.33 10.98 2.56
C GLU A 96 3.88 9.56 2.45
N GLN A 97 3.31 8.58 3.16
CA GLN A 97 3.70 7.19 2.99
C GLN A 97 3.43 6.67 1.56
N CYS A 98 2.35 7.08 0.89
CA CYS A 98 2.16 6.76 -0.53
C CYS A 98 3.25 7.38 -1.41
N ARG A 99 3.57 8.67 -1.21
CA ARG A 99 4.61 9.39 -1.97
C ARG A 99 5.99 8.77 -1.80
N LEU A 100 6.34 8.39 -0.57
CA LEU A 100 7.63 7.77 -0.25
C LEU A 100 7.78 6.39 -0.89
N TYR A 101 6.69 5.62 -1.01
CA TYR A 101 6.69 4.36 -1.74
C TYR A 101 6.78 4.57 -3.25
N TYR A 102 6.09 5.59 -3.78
CA TYR A 102 6.21 5.99 -5.18
C TYR A 102 7.66 6.34 -5.55
N GLU A 103 8.35 7.12 -4.72
CA GLU A 103 9.76 7.48 -4.92
C GLU A 103 10.69 6.27 -5.01
N LEU A 104 10.38 5.19 -4.28
CA LEU A 104 11.22 4.00 -4.21
C LEU A 104 10.90 2.98 -5.31
N LEU A 105 9.62 2.81 -5.64
CA LEU A 105 9.14 1.66 -6.42
C LEU A 105 8.68 2.02 -7.82
N SER A 106 8.27 3.27 -8.08
CA SER A 106 7.81 3.67 -9.42
C SER A 106 8.93 3.62 -10.46
N THR A 107 8.53 3.39 -11.71
CA THR A 107 9.42 3.40 -12.87
C THR A 107 8.97 4.41 -13.92
N GLU A 108 9.77 4.61 -14.96
CA GLU A 108 9.46 5.53 -16.06
C GLU A 108 8.17 5.16 -16.82
N THR A 109 7.72 3.90 -16.76
CA THR A 109 6.46 3.46 -17.37
C THR A 109 5.23 3.79 -16.52
N GLY A 110 5.43 4.28 -15.28
CA GLY A 110 4.38 4.47 -14.29
C GLY A 110 4.04 3.22 -13.47
N LEU A 111 4.51 2.03 -13.90
CA LEU A 111 4.39 0.79 -13.14
C LEU A 111 5.40 0.75 -11.99
N TRP A 112 5.03 0.04 -10.93
CA TRP A 112 5.83 -0.09 -9.72
C TRP A 112 6.46 -1.47 -9.62
N LYS A 113 7.72 -1.49 -9.19
CA LYS A 113 8.41 -2.69 -8.74
C LYS A 113 7.67 -3.28 -7.54
N HIS A 114 7.65 -4.61 -7.44
CA HIS A 114 6.98 -5.28 -6.34
C HIS A 114 7.67 -5.05 -5.00
N ILE A 115 8.97 -5.35 -4.89
CA ILE A 115 9.72 -5.24 -3.64
C ILE A 115 11.10 -4.61 -3.88
N LEU A 116 11.46 -3.71 -2.98
CA LEU A 116 12.80 -3.18 -2.80
C LEU A 116 13.26 -3.41 -1.35
N THR A 117 14.31 -4.20 -1.16
CA THR A 117 14.93 -4.37 0.16
C THR A 117 16.12 -3.41 0.34
N VAL A 118 16.17 -2.67 1.45
CA VAL A 118 17.24 -1.70 1.74
C VAL A 118 17.85 -1.99 3.11
N GLY A 119 19.16 -2.26 3.14
CA GLY A 119 19.92 -2.45 4.39
C GLY A 119 20.84 -3.68 4.38
N GLU A 120 21.52 -3.91 5.50
CA GLU A 120 22.37 -5.08 5.67
C GLU A 120 21.53 -6.36 5.83
N ARG A 121 21.98 -7.39 5.14
CA ARG A 121 21.33 -8.69 5.09
C ARG A 121 21.38 -9.37 6.45
N VAL A 122 20.23 -9.71 7.03
CA VAL A 122 20.19 -10.51 8.26
C VAL A 122 20.46 -11.98 7.92
N GLN A 123 21.55 -12.53 8.43
CA GLN A 123 21.97 -13.89 8.15
C GLN A 123 20.92 -14.91 8.65
N GLY A 124 20.31 -15.65 7.71
CA GLY A 124 19.31 -16.68 8.02
C GLY A 124 17.86 -16.29 7.65
N GLU A 125 17.62 -15.04 7.27
CA GLU A 125 16.35 -14.61 6.67
C GLU A 125 16.41 -14.72 5.14
N ARG A 126 15.27 -15.03 4.52
CA ARG A 126 15.13 -14.99 3.06
C ARG A 126 14.74 -13.58 2.67
N GLU A 127 15.59 -12.91 1.90
CA GLU A 127 15.21 -11.66 1.23
C GLU A 127 14.26 -11.97 0.07
N GLU A 128 13.22 -11.15 -0.02
CA GLU A 128 12.29 -11.17 -1.14
C GLU A 128 12.50 -9.87 -1.90
N ASP A 129 13.58 -9.77 -2.67
CA ASP A 129 13.74 -8.67 -3.61
C ASP A 129 13.06 -9.09 -4.92
N ASP A 130 12.17 -8.26 -5.43
CA ASP A 130 11.41 -8.51 -6.66
C ASP A 130 11.22 -7.20 -7.41
N ALA A 131 12.12 -6.95 -8.34
CA ALA A 131 12.08 -5.77 -9.20
C ALA A 131 11.04 -5.88 -10.34
N GLY A 132 10.30 -6.98 -10.44
CA GLY A 132 9.30 -7.17 -11.48
C GLY A 132 8.04 -6.34 -11.24
N MET A 133 7.34 -6.01 -12.33
CA MET A 133 6.08 -5.27 -12.31
C MET A 133 4.92 -6.23 -12.06
N TRP A 134 4.86 -6.81 -10.86
CA TRP A 134 3.81 -7.76 -10.51
C TRP A 134 2.44 -7.05 -10.50
N CYS A 135 1.48 -7.60 -11.25
CA CYS A 135 0.20 -6.95 -11.50
C CYS A 135 -0.61 -6.75 -10.21
N THR A 136 -0.65 -7.76 -9.34
CA THR A 136 -1.41 -7.67 -8.10
C THR A 136 -0.85 -6.60 -7.16
N SER A 137 0.48 -6.44 -7.05
CA SER A 137 1.06 -5.39 -6.20
C SER A 137 0.85 -3.99 -6.76
N ASN A 138 0.85 -3.83 -8.09
CA ASN A 138 0.42 -2.58 -8.74
C ASN A 138 -1.06 -2.28 -8.46
N GLY A 139 -1.92 -3.30 -8.49
CA GLY A 139 -3.31 -3.20 -8.06
C GLY A 139 -3.45 -2.77 -6.60
N TRP A 140 -2.66 -3.33 -5.69
CA TRP A 140 -2.63 -2.91 -4.28
C TRP A 140 -2.23 -1.45 -4.11
N ALA A 141 -1.17 -1.02 -4.80
CA ALA A 141 -0.74 0.38 -4.74
C ALA A 141 -1.81 1.34 -5.24
N ALA A 142 -2.36 1.10 -6.44
CA ALA A 142 -3.40 1.95 -7.02
C ALA A 142 -4.67 1.99 -6.15
N ALA A 143 -5.19 0.83 -5.75
CA ALA A 143 -6.39 0.76 -4.93
C ALA A 143 -6.18 1.35 -3.52
N GLY A 144 -4.97 1.21 -2.96
CA GLY A 144 -4.60 1.79 -1.67
C GLY A 144 -4.66 3.30 -1.70
N MET A 145 -4.01 3.91 -2.70
CA MET A 145 -4.03 5.36 -2.92
C MET A 145 -5.45 5.89 -3.18
N ALA A 146 -6.25 5.19 -3.99
CA ALA A 146 -7.65 5.54 -4.24
C ALA A 146 -8.51 5.50 -2.95
N ARG A 147 -8.22 4.57 -2.02
CA ARG A 147 -8.89 4.54 -0.71
C ARG A 147 -8.47 5.70 0.19
N VAL A 148 -7.21 6.12 0.16
CA VAL A 148 -6.76 7.33 0.88
C VAL A 148 -7.47 8.56 0.32
N LEU A 149 -7.51 8.70 -1.00
CA LEU A 149 -8.19 9.80 -1.69
C LEU A 149 -9.68 9.89 -1.27
N ALA A 150 -10.42 8.79 -1.38
CA ALA A 150 -11.82 8.73 -0.97
C ALA A 150 -12.02 9.09 0.52
N THR A 151 -11.05 8.72 1.38
CA THR A 151 -11.08 9.07 2.81
C THR A 151 -10.90 10.57 3.02
N ILE A 152 -9.99 11.21 2.28
CA ILE A 152 -9.77 12.67 2.34
C ILE A 152 -11.01 13.41 1.86
N VAL A 153 -11.58 13.02 0.71
CA VAL A 153 -12.81 13.62 0.15
C VAL A 153 -13.96 13.53 1.15
N GLY A 154 -14.14 12.35 1.77
CA GLY A 154 -15.19 12.11 2.77
C GLY A 154 -14.95 12.70 4.16
N SER A 155 -13.76 13.24 4.44
CA SER A 155 -13.37 13.69 5.79
C SER A 155 -13.89 15.07 6.20
N GLY A 156 -14.37 15.86 5.23
CA GLY A 156 -14.63 17.30 5.42
C GLY A 156 -13.37 18.17 5.42
N LEU A 157 -12.17 17.58 5.29
CA LEU A 157 -10.88 18.28 5.20
C LEU A 157 -10.33 18.36 3.77
N GLY A 158 -11.08 17.89 2.76
CA GLY A 158 -10.63 17.84 1.36
C GLY A 158 -10.14 19.19 0.84
N GLU A 159 -10.80 20.30 1.18
CA GLU A 159 -10.36 21.64 0.78
C GLU A 159 -8.95 22.01 1.26
N GLN A 160 -8.53 21.49 2.41
CA GLN A 160 -7.21 21.75 2.99
C GLN A 160 -6.13 20.82 2.44
N LEU A 161 -6.52 19.76 1.73
CA LEU A 161 -5.67 18.67 1.27
C LEU A 161 -5.73 18.52 -0.26
N ARG A 162 -5.91 19.62 -0.99
CA ARG A 162 -6.07 19.61 -2.46
C ARG A 162 -4.81 19.12 -3.18
N GLU A 163 -3.63 19.52 -2.72
CA GLU A 163 -2.36 19.09 -3.33
C GLU A 163 -2.11 17.61 -3.07
N GLU A 164 -2.43 17.14 -1.86
CA GLU A 164 -2.37 15.73 -1.48
C GLU A 164 -3.31 14.87 -2.34
N GLN A 165 -4.53 15.35 -2.62
CA GLN A 165 -5.45 14.69 -3.53
C GLN A 165 -4.90 14.61 -4.95
N ARG A 166 -4.38 15.73 -5.49
CA ARG A 166 -3.78 15.76 -6.83
C ARG A 166 -2.64 14.75 -6.94
N LEU A 167 -1.76 14.70 -5.94
CA LEU A 167 -0.64 13.77 -5.90
C LEU A 167 -1.11 12.31 -5.92
N LEU A 168 -2.13 11.95 -5.15
CA LEU A 168 -2.70 10.60 -5.17
C LEU A 168 -3.28 10.25 -6.55
N VAL A 169 -4.03 11.16 -7.17
CA VAL A 169 -4.60 10.97 -8.52
C VAL A 169 -3.48 10.75 -9.54
N GLU A 170 -2.44 11.59 -9.54
CA GLU A 170 -1.30 11.48 -10.45
C GLU A 170 -0.61 10.10 -10.35
N MET A 171 -0.36 9.62 -9.12
CA MET A 171 0.28 8.31 -8.90
C MET A 171 -0.63 7.14 -9.33
N VAL A 172 -1.94 7.22 -9.06
CA VAL A 172 -2.91 6.20 -9.51
C VAL A 172 -3.01 6.17 -11.03
N GLU A 173 -3.10 7.34 -11.68
CA GLU A 173 -3.12 7.44 -13.14
C GLU A 173 -1.85 6.87 -13.76
N GLY A 174 -0.69 7.09 -13.16
CA GLY A 174 0.58 6.52 -13.61
C GLY A 174 0.53 4.99 -13.72
N ILE A 175 0.06 4.32 -12.66
CA ILE A 175 -0.07 2.85 -12.65
C ILE A 175 -1.08 2.38 -13.70
N VAL A 176 -2.25 3.01 -13.77
CA VAL A 176 -3.31 2.63 -14.72
C VAL A 176 -2.84 2.80 -16.16
N ARG A 177 -2.21 3.94 -16.50
CA ARG A 177 -1.67 4.20 -17.84
C ARG A 177 -0.56 3.22 -18.19
N GLY A 178 0.33 2.93 -17.24
CA GLY A 178 1.39 1.95 -17.40
C GLY A 178 0.84 0.55 -17.71
N ALA A 179 -0.16 0.11 -16.94
CA ALA A 179 -0.81 -1.19 -17.15
C ALA A 179 -1.53 -1.27 -18.51
N LEU A 180 -2.27 -0.23 -18.90
CA LEU A 180 -2.95 -0.17 -20.20
C LEU A 180 -1.97 -0.16 -21.37
N ALA A 181 -0.78 0.42 -21.22
CA ALA A 181 0.22 0.49 -22.27
C ALA A 181 0.83 -0.88 -22.61
N VAL A 182 0.77 -1.84 -21.68
CA VAL A 182 1.33 -3.20 -21.83
C VAL A 182 0.26 -4.30 -21.92
N ASP A 183 -1.02 -3.91 -21.98
CA ASP A 183 -2.16 -4.84 -22.08
C ASP A 183 -2.24 -5.46 -23.48
N THR A 184 -1.57 -6.60 -23.66
CA THR A 184 -1.51 -7.33 -24.94
C THR A 184 -2.03 -8.77 -24.87
N ASP A 185 -2.62 -9.18 -23.74
CA ASP A 185 -3.14 -10.56 -23.61
C ASP A 185 -4.54 -10.70 -24.23
N CYS A 186 -4.74 -11.77 -25.00
CA CYS A 186 -5.99 -11.96 -25.74
C CYS A 186 -7.19 -12.35 -24.87
N SER A 187 -6.98 -12.69 -23.59
CA SER A 187 -8.06 -12.98 -22.65
C SER A 187 -8.76 -11.73 -22.09
N GLY A 188 -8.17 -10.55 -22.27
CA GLY A 188 -8.61 -9.31 -21.62
C GLY A 188 -8.19 -9.21 -20.14
N LEU A 189 -7.27 -10.07 -19.69
CA LEU A 189 -6.62 -9.98 -18.39
C LEU A 189 -5.21 -9.39 -18.55
N LEU A 190 -4.76 -8.58 -17.58
CA LEU A 190 -3.35 -8.22 -17.49
C LEU A 190 -2.53 -9.46 -17.10
N ARG A 191 -1.26 -9.49 -17.52
CA ARG A 191 -0.34 -10.59 -17.19
C ARG A 191 0.17 -10.51 -15.76
N ASN A 192 0.56 -11.65 -15.18
CA ASN A 192 1.06 -11.70 -13.81
C ASN A 192 2.23 -10.75 -13.55
N TYR A 193 3.24 -10.75 -14.40
CA TYR A 193 4.17 -9.63 -14.51
C TYR A 193 3.77 -8.88 -15.78
N VAL A 194 3.28 -7.64 -15.62
CA VAL A 194 2.49 -6.98 -16.67
C VAL A 194 3.31 -6.65 -17.92
N ASP A 195 4.62 -6.53 -17.78
CA ASP A 195 5.58 -6.15 -18.82
C ASP A 195 6.28 -7.36 -19.47
N ASP A 196 5.89 -8.59 -19.13
CA ASP A 196 6.49 -9.82 -19.65
C ASP A 196 5.43 -10.72 -20.29
N GLU A 197 5.48 -10.80 -21.62
CA GLU A 197 4.52 -11.55 -22.43
C GLU A 197 4.54 -13.08 -22.20
N THR A 198 5.55 -13.60 -21.50
CA THR A 198 5.65 -15.03 -21.17
C THR A 198 4.76 -15.45 -20.00
N TRP A 199 4.22 -14.48 -19.24
CA TRP A 199 3.35 -14.76 -18.10
C TRP A 199 1.89 -14.94 -18.51
N PHE A 200 1.19 -15.73 -17.70
CA PHE A 200 -0.25 -15.96 -17.83
C PHE A 200 -1.04 -14.70 -17.45
N GLY A 201 -2.22 -14.54 -18.05
CA GLY A 201 -3.23 -13.57 -17.60
C GLY A 201 -3.68 -13.86 -16.17
N GLU A 202 -3.59 -12.87 -15.29
CA GLU A 202 -3.93 -13.00 -13.87
C GLU A 202 -5.18 -12.19 -13.51
N VAL A 203 -5.97 -12.70 -12.57
CA VAL A 203 -7.32 -12.18 -12.30
C VAL A 203 -7.35 -11.17 -11.16
N ALA A 204 -6.50 -11.32 -10.14
CA ALA A 204 -6.59 -10.56 -8.90
C ALA A 204 -6.20 -9.08 -9.11
N GLY A 205 -5.03 -8.84 -9.68
CA GLY A 205 -4.55 -7.49 -10.01
C GLY A 205 -5.38 -6.85 -11.10
N THR A 206 -5.73 -7.59 -12.17
CA THR A 206 -6.67 -7.12 -13.21
C THR A 206 -7.98 -6.64 -12.61
N ALA A 207 -8.64 -7.45 -11.78
CA ALA A 207 -9.92 -7.09 -11.17
C ALA A 207 -9.76 -5.87 -10.24
N LEU A 208 -8.66 -5.80 -9.49
CA LEU A 208 -8.41 -4.69 -8.56
C LEU A 208 -8.11 -3.37 -9.29
N LEU A 209 -7.32 -3.40 -10.37
CA LEU A 209 -7.07 -2.24 -11.21
C LEU A 209 -8.35 -1.79 -11.92
N ALA A 210 -9.15 -2.71 -12.48
CA ALA A 210 -10.43 -2.38 -13.06
C ALA A 210 -11.39 -1.73 -12.04
N ALA A 211 -11.47 -2.29 -10.83
CA ALA A 211 -12.26 -1.71 -9.75
C ALA A 211 -11.74 -0.32 -9.33
N THR A 212 -10.43 -0.10 -9.38
CA THR A 212 -9.81 1.19 -9.08
C THR A 212 -10.18 2.23 -10.14
N VAL A 213 -10.07 1.90 -11.43
CA VAL A 213 -10.48 2.80 -12.53
C VAL A 213 -11.94 3.23 -12.37
N LEU A 214 -12.85 2.28 -12.09
CA LEU A 214 -14.27 2.59 -11.89
C LEU A 214 -14.51 3.52 -10.69
N ARG A 215 -13.70 3.39 -9.62
CA ARG A 215 -13.78 4.27 -8.44
C ARG A 215 -13.20 5.66 -8.68
N MET A 216 -12.19 5.78 -9.53
CA MET A 216 -11.57 7.06 -9.88
C MET A 216 -12.39 7.85 -10.92
N ALA A 217 -13.23 7.18 -11.71
CA ALA A 217 -14.02 7.79 -12.78
C ALA A 217 -15.24 8.61 -12.34
N VAL A 218 -15.53 8.68 -11.03
CA VAL A 218 -16.69 9.39 -10.46
C VAL A 218 -16.34 10.74 -9.83
N GLU A 219 -15.12 11.24 -10.06
CA GLU A 219 -14.66 12.57 -9.61
C GLU A 219 -14.83 13.67 -10.67
#